data_AF-A0A6L9KGE6-F1
#
_entry.id   AF-A0A6L9KGE6-F1
#
_cell.length_a   1.000
_cell.length_b   1.000
_cell.length_c   1.000
_cell.angle_alpha   90.00
_cell.angle_beta   90.00
_cell.angle_gamma   90.00
#
_symmetry.space_group_name_H-M   'P 1'
#
loop_
_entity.id
_entity.type
_entity.pdbx_description
1 polymer ?
#
loop_
_entity_poly.entity_id
_entity_poly.type
_entity_poly.pdbx_seq_one_letter_code
_entity_poly.pdbx_strand_id
1 'polypeptide(L)'
;MKITKTKKTWGVILLLLAIIAILAFYPLPEQAPIHYYDRESGELKTEKVAAEKWLVWLYNNPVGEATLWTLVKRKFVSSIYGDMMDRPSSTKKIQPFIEEFDIDMNVFEKQEYHSFNDFFTRKIKNKARPIDTTATSTVSPADGKILAYADISNSDFIVKGYRFDILSFLNNAELAKKYSDGSLVIIRLAPADYHRYHFPLSGSVSSNTKIEGDYYSVNPLALRKMTEIFCLNKREYTTVTNPVFGEVIMAEVGATMVGSMVQTYSGDFVKKGDEKGYFKFGGSTVVLLFEKNKISIDDDLLSNTLKGYETSVKEGERIGISMITP
;
A
#
# COMPACT_ATOMS: atom_id res chain seq x y z
N MET A 1 -5.26 31.22 55.12
CA MET A 1 -6.38 30.68 54.31
C MET A 1 -5.83 30.26 52.94
N LYS A 2 -5.82 28.96 52.65
CA LYS A 2 -5.15 28.29 51.51
C LYS A 2 -5.95 28.42 50.21
N ILE A 3 -5.85 29.55 49.52
CA ILE A 3 -6.42 29.73 48.16
C ILE A 3 -5.35 30.31 47.24
N THR A 4 -4.35 29.52 46.83
CA THR A 4 -3.35 30.05 45.87
C THR A 4 -2.68 29.02 44.96
N LYS A 5 -2.58 27.73 45.35
CA LYS A 5 -1.96 26.72 44.47
C LYS A 5 -2.90 26.19 43.39
N THR A 6 -4.15 25.85 43.73
CA THR A 6 -5.09 25.16 42.83
C THR A 6 -5.60 26.03 41.68
N LYS A 7 -5.85 27.34 41.92
CA LYS A 7 -6.28 28.26 40.84
C LYS A 7 -5.16 28.54 39.83
N LYS A 8 -3.91 28.61 40.30
CA LYS A 8 -2.73 28.83 39.44
C LYS A 8 -2.48 27.62 38.53
N THR A 9 -2.68 26.41 39.02
CA THR A 9 -2.62 25.18 38.21
C THR A 9 -3.73 25.09 37.17
N TRP A 10 -4.96 25.49 37.49
CA TRP A 10 -6.06 25.52 36.51
C TRP A 10 -5.84 26.56 35.41
N GLY A 11 -5.30 27.74 35.74
CA GLY A 11 -4.93 28.75 34.75
C GLY A 11 -3.85 28.26 33.77
N VAL A 12 -2.85 27.53 34.26
CA VAL A 12 -1.81 26.91 33.42
C VAL A 12 -2.39 25.81 32.54
N ILE A 13 -3.28 24.95 33.07
CA ILE A 13 -3.95 23.89 32.29
C ILE A 13 -4.82 24.50 31.18
N LEU A 14 -5.62 25.52 31.48
CA LEU A 14 -6.47 26.19 30.49
C LEU A 14 -5.64 26.88 29.40
N LEU A 15 -4.52 27.50 29.76
CA LEU A 15 -3.59 28.09 28.80
C LEU A 15 -2.99 27.02 27.88
N LEU A 16 -2.55 25.87 28.43
CA LEU A 16 -2.03 24.76 27.64
C LEU A 16 -3.10 24.18 26.70
N LEU A 17 -4.34 24.00 27.16
CA LEU A 17 -5.45 23.57 26.32
C LEU A 17 -5.76 24.57 25.21
N ALA A 18 -5.71 25.87 25.50
CA ALA A 18 -5.88 26.91 24.49
C ALA A 18 -4.76 26.89 23.44
N ILE A 19 -3.50 26.70 23.86
CA ILE A 19 -2.37 26.55 22.93
C ILE A 19 -2.55 25.30 22.06
N ILE A 20 -2.91 24.15 22.64
CA ILE A 20 -3.18 22.92 21.89
C ILE A 20 -4.32 23.14 20.89
N ALA A 21 -5.40 23.81 21.29
CA ALA A 21 -6.51 24.13 20.39
C ALA A 21 -6.06 25.04 19.23
N ILE A 22 -5.32 26.11 19.52
CA ILE A 22 -4.76 26.99 18.48
C ILE A 22 -3.88 26.21 17.50
N LEU A 23 -3.01 25.32 18.01
CA LEU A 23 -2.16 24.48 17.18
C LEU A 23 -2.97 23.46 16.36
N ALA A 24 -4.01 22.86 16.94
CA ALA A 24 -4.85 21.86 16.27
C ALA A 24 -5.64 22.45 15.09
N PHE A 25 -6.05 23.71 15.19
CA PHE A 25 -6.77 24.44 14.15
C PHE A 25 -5.86 25.36 13.31
N TYR A 26 -4.54 25.27 13.51
CA TYR A 26 -3.59 26.02 12.71
C TYR A 26 -3.74 25.66 11.21
N PRO A 27 -3.79 26.66 10.31
CA PRO A 27 -4.03 26.42 8.89
C PRO A 27 -3.00 25.46 8.30
N LEU A 28 -3.50 24.50 7.54
CA LEU A 28 -2.67 23.49 6.90
C LEU A 28 -2.04 24.05 5.63
N PRO A 29 -0.78 23.68 5.32
CA PRO A 29 -0.16 24.04 4.05
C PRO A 29 -0.94 23.40 2.89
N GLU A 30 -1.09 24.13 1.80
CA GLU A 30 -1.63 23.59 0.55
C GLU A 30 -0.78 22.41 0.08
N GLN A 31 -1.43 21.33 -0.35
CA GLN A 31 -0.74 20.13 -0.80
C GLN A 31 -0.73 20.08 -2.32
N ALA A 32 0.45 19.82 -2.89
CA ALA A 32 0.54 19.52 -4.31
C ALA A 32 -0.30 18.25 -4.60
N PRO A 33 -1.15 18.28 -5.65
CA PRO A 33 -1.94 17.12 -6.05
C PRO A 33 -1.06 15.89 -6.29
N ILE A 34 -1.69 14.72 -6.22
CA ILE A 34 -1.04 13.45 -6.54
C ILE A 34 -1.36 13.14 -7.99
N HIS A 35 -0.34 13.16 -8.84
CA HIS A 35 -0.48 12.81 -10.24
C HIS A 35 0.07 11.42 -10.52
N TYR A 36 -0.54 10.72 -11.47
CA TYR A 36 -0.08 9.42 -11.95
C TYR A 36 -0.41 9.29 -13.44
N TYR A 37 0.34 8.47 -14.16
CA TYR A 37 0.01 8.11 -15.53
C TYR A 37 -1.02 6.98 -15.54
N ASP A 38 -2.11 7.18 -16.25
CA ASP A 38 -3.00 6.09 -16.60
C ASP A 38 -2.38 5.26 -17.72
N ARG A 39 -2.07 3.99 -17.47
CA ARG A 39 -1.29 3.19 -18.43
C ARG A 39 -2.02 2.90 -19.72
N GLU A 40 -3.33 2.68 -19.65
CA GLU A 40 -4.17 2.34 -20.80
C GLU A 40 -4.30 3.53 -21.77
N SER A 41 -4.57 4.73 -21.24
CA SER A 41 -4.71 5.95 -22.06
C SER A 41 -3.40 6.70 -22.30
N GLY A 42 -2.38 6.50 -21.46
CA GLY A 42 -1.14 7.29 -21.44
C GLY A 42 -1.30 8.69 -20.84
N GLU A 43 -2.48 9.05 -20.34
CA GLU A 43 -2.78 10.39 -19.83
C GLU A 43 -2.34 10.58 -18.37
N LEU A 44 -1.93 11.80 -18.03
CA LEU A 44 -1.66 12.18 -16.66
C LEU A 44 -2.98 12.48 -15.93
N LYS A 45 -3.29 11.72 -14.88
CA LYS A 45 -4.49 11.88 -14.06
C LYS A 45 -4.15 12.35 -12.64
N THR A 46 -5.15 12.88 -11.94
CA THR A 46 -5.03 13.27 -10.53
C THR A 46 -5.78 12.27 -9.65
N GLU A 47 -5.11 11.73 -8.64
CA GLU A 47 -5.72 10.79 -7.69
C GLU A 47 -6.65 11.52 -6.72
N LYS A 48 -7.88 11.02 -6.57
CA LYS A 48 -8.76 11.37 -5.46
C LYS A 48 -8.26 10.69 -4.18
N VAL A 49 -7.95 11.47 -3.15
CA VAL A 49 -7.41 10.95 -1.89
C VAL A 49 -8.52 10.77 -0.85
N ALA A 50 -8.73 9.53 -0.41
CA ALA A 50 -9.68 9.26 0.66
C ALA A 50 -9.29 9.94 1.97
N ALA A 51 -10.24 10.65 2.56
CA ALA A 51 -10.06 11.42 3.78
C ALA A 51 -8.85 12.37 3.72
N GLU A 52 -8.59 12.99 2.56
CA GLU A 52 -7.42 13.84 2.31
C GLU A 52 -7.20 14.88 3.41
N LYS A 53 -8.21 15.67 3.76
CA LYS A 53 -8.10 16.71 4.80
C LYS A 53 -7.60 16.16 6.14
N TRP A 54 -8.05 14.96 6.51
CA TRP A 54 -7.61 14.30 7.73
C TRP A 54 -6.18 13.78 7.63
N LEU A 55 -5.79 13.20 6.49
CA LEU A 55 -4.40 12.79 6.23
C LEU A 55 -3.44 13.99 6.24
N VAL A 56 -3.82 15.09 5.58
CA VAL A 56 -3.02 16.33 5.57
C VAL A 56 -2.84 16.86 6.99
N TRP A 57 -3.93 16.89 7.78
CA TRP A 57 -3.85 17.30 9.19
C TRP A 57 -2.92 16.38 9.98
N LEU A 58 -3.05 15.06 9.83
CA LEU A 58 -2.28 14.07 10.58
C LEU A 58 -0.75 14.16 10.34
N TYR A 59 -0.33 14.52 9.13
CA TYR A 59 1.10 14.55 8.73
C TYR A 59 1.69 15.97 8.56
N ASN A 60 0.91 17.04 8.71
CA ASN A 60 1.38 18.43 8.54
C ASN A 60 0.93 19.40 9.64
N ASN A 61 0.19 18.93 10.65
CA ASN A 61 -0.17 19.73 11.82
C ASN A 61 0.61 19.24 13.05
N PRO A 62 1.16 20.12 13.93
CA PRO A 62 1.90 19.67 15.12
C PRO A 62 1.08 18.77 16.06
N VAL A 63 -0.21 19.06 16.24
CA VAL A 63 -1.12 18.22 17.04
C VAL A 63 -1.46 16.93 16.30
N GLY A 64 -1.64 17.02 14.98
CA GLY A 64 -1.78 15.86 14.10
C GLY A 64 -0.59 14.90 14.20
N GLU A 65 0.63 15.41 14.06
CA GLU A 65 1.87 14.64 14.16
C GLU A 65 2.02 14.01 15.55
N ALA A 66 1.75 14.78 16.61
CA ALA A 66 1.75 14.23 17.97
C ALA A 66 0.72 13.09 18.10
N THR A 67 -0.47 13.24 17.50
CA THR A 67 -1.53 12.22 17.47
C THR A 67 -1.10 10.98 16.67
N LEU A 68 -0.40 11.17 15.55
CA LEU A 68 0.19 10.10 14.75
C LEU A 68 1.17 9.27 15.56
N TRP A 69 2.16 9.93 16.16
CA TRP A 69 3.25 9.29 16.89
C TRP A 69 2.81 8.61 18.19
N THR A 70 1.81 9.17 18.85
CA THR A 70 1.29 8.62 20.12
C THR A 70 0.27 7.50 19.89
N LEU A 71 -0.68 7.69 18.96
CA LEU A 71 -1.88 6.85 18.86
C LEU A 71 -2.07 6.22 17.48
N VAL A 72 -2.17 7.02 16.41
CA VAL A 72 -2.76 6.53 15.13
C VAL A 72 -1.95 5.43 14.47
N LYS A 73 -0.61 5.46 14.58
CA LYS A 73 0.25 4.44 13.98
C LYS A 73 0.17 3.07 14.66
N ARG A 74 -0.48 2.96 15.82
CA ARG A 74 -0.46 1.77 16.67
C ARG A 74 -1.45 0.73 16.16
N LYS A 75 -1.05 -0.54 16.24
CA LYS A 75 -1.87 -1.71 15.86
C LYS A 75 -3.29 -1.68 16.45
N PHE A 76 -3.44 -1.28 17.72
CA PHE A 76 -4.76 -1.29 18.37
C PHE A 76 -5.75 -0.31 17.71
N VAL A 77 -5.28 0.85 17.22
CA VAL A 77 -6.14 1.82 16.52
C VAL A 77 -6.60 1.24 15.18
N SER A 78 -5.67 0.69 14.40
CA SER A 78 -6.01 0.00 13.14
C SER A 78 -6.96 -1.17 13.36
N SER A 79 -6.77 -1.95 14.43
CA SER A 79 -7.66 -3.08 14.78
C SER A 79 -9.07 -2.61 15.10
N ILE A 80 -9.23 -1.61 15.99
CA ILE A 80 -10.55 -1.09 16.36
C ILE A 80 -11.29 -0.55 15.14
N TYR A 81 -10.59 0.17 14.27
CA TYR A 81 -11.21 0.70 13.06
C TYR A 81 -11.55 -0.41 12.05
N GLY A 82 -10.68 -1.41 11.89
CA GLY A 82 -10.95 -2.61 11.10
C GLY A 82 -12.20 -3.36 11.59
N ASP A 83 -12.31 -3.59 12.89
CA ASP A 83 -13.47 -4.24 13.52
C ASP A 83 -14.75 -3.42 13.32
N MET A 84 -14.65 -2.09 13.33
CA MET A 84 -15.78 -1.22 12.99
C MET A 84 -16.23 -1.41 11.54
N MET A 85 -15.30 -1.66 10.61
CA MET A 85 -15.62 -1.90 9.18
C MET A 85 -16.17 -3.31 8.93
N ASP A 86 -16.02 -4.23 9.88
CA ASP A 86 -16.67 -5.55 9.86
C ASP A 86 -18.13 -5.52 10.37
N ARG A 87 -18.57 -4.42 11.00
CA ARG A 87 -19.94 -4.32 11.55
C ARG A 87 -20.99 -4.07 10.45
N PRO A 88 -22.22 -4.61 10.57
CA PRO A 88 -23.30 -4.34 9.62
C PRO A 88 -23.66 -2.86 9.43
N SER A 89 -23.48 -2.05 10.48
CA SER A 89 -23.71 -0.60 10.39
C SER A 89 -22.79 0.12 9.41
N SER A 90 -21.64 -0.47 9.06
CA SER A 90 -20.68 0.11 8.12
C SER A 90 -21.11 0.05 6.66
N THR A 91 -22.11 -0.78 6.32
CA THR A 91 -22.74 -0.84 4.97
C THR A 91 -23.24 0.52 4.49
N LYS A 92 -23.66 1.39 5.42
CA LYS A 92 -24.08 2.77 5.13
C LYS A 92 -22.99 3.63 4.46
N LYS A 93 -21.72 3.21 4.55
CA LYS A 93 -20.59 3.89 3.91
C LYS A 93 -20.37 3.47 2.45
N ILE A 94 -20.96 2.35 2.00
CA ILE A 94 -20.67 1.77 0.68
C ILE A 94 -21.13 2.69 -0.44
N GLN A 95 -22.40 3.09 -0.44
CA GLN A 95 -22.96 3.91 -1.53
C GLN A 95 -22.26 5.27 -1.68
N PRO A 96 -22.05 6.05 -0.59
CA PRO A 96 -21.27 7.29 -0.69
C PRO A 96 -19.85 7.07 -1.21
N PHE A 97 -19.21 5.96 -0.85
CA PHE A 97 -17.86 5.65 -1.30
C PHE A 97 -17.80 5.31 -2.79
N ILE A 98 -18.78 4.55 -3.30
CA ILE A 98 -18.89 4.26 -4.74
C ILE A 98 -19.03 5.57 -5.53
N GLU A 99 -19.87 6.48 -5.05
CA GLU A 99 -20.12 7.78 -5.70
C GLU A 99 -18.91 8.72 -5.62
N GLU A 100 -18.23 8.79 -4.46
CA GLU A 100 -17.06 9.66 -4.27
C GLU A 100 -15.90 9.28 -5.21
N PHE A 101 -15.67 7.97 -5.38
CA PHE A 101 -14.55 7.42 -6.13
C PHE A 101 -14.88 6.94 -7.54
N ASP A 102 -16.12 7.15 -8.01
CA ASP A 102 -16.60 6.70 -9.33
C ASP A 102 -16.29 5.22 -9.60
N ILE A 103 -16.54 4.35 -8.60
CA ILE A 103 -16.19 2.92 -8.71
C ILE A 103 -17.13 2.24 -9.71
N ASP A 104 -16.56 1.71 -10.79
CA ASP A 104 -17.33 0.93 -11.75
C ASP A 104 -17.77 -0.41 -11.14
N MET A 105 -19.01 -0.46 -10.68
CA MET A 105 -19.58 -1.68 -10.07
C MET A 105 -19.85 -2.80 -11.09
N ASN A 106 -19.77 -2.53 -12.40
CA ASN A 106 -20.07 -3.53 -13.43
C ASN A 106 -18.99 -4.60 -13.57
N VAL A 107 -17.76 -4.34 -13.11
CA VAL A 107 -16.65 -5.32 -13.19
C VAL A 107 -16.65 -6.33 -12.03
N PHE A 108 -17.42 -6.08 -10.97
CA PHE A 108 -17.46 -6.91 -9.77
C PHE A 108 -18.61 -7.92 -9.77
N GLU A 109 -18.45 -9.03 -9.06
CA GLU A 109 -19.51 -10.02 -8.89
C GLU A 109 -20.71 -9.39 -8.14
N LYS A 110 -21.93 -9.76 -8.54
CA LYS A 110 -23.12 -9.32 -7.83
C LYS A 110 -23.20 -10.06 -6.50
N GLN A 111 -23.09 -9.33 -5.40
CA GLN A 111 -23.27 -9.84 -4.04
C GLN A 111 -23.99 -8.82 -3.18
N GLU A 112 -24.69 -9.29 -2.16
CA GLU A 112 -25.13 -8.43 -1.06
C GLU A 112 -23.95 -8.20 -0.12
N TYR A 113 -23.74 -6.95 0.32
CA TYR A 113 -22.64 -6.62 1.23
C TYR A 113 -23.15 -6.49 2.66
N HIS A 114 -22.60 -7.30 3.56
CA HIS A 114 -22.99 -7.29 4.97
C HIS A 114 -22.14 -6.34 5.82
N SER A 115 -21.05 -5.80 5.27
CA SER A 115 -20.19 -4.81 5.94
C SER A 115 -19.40 -4.02 4.90
N PHE A 116 -18.71 -2.95 5.32
CA PHE A 116 -17.82 -2.22 4.43
C PHE A 116 -16.60 -3.07 4.05
N ASN A 117 -16.08 -3.91 4.94
CA ASN A 117 -15.00 -4.84 4.59
C ASN A 117 -15.42 -5.89 3.56
N ASP A 118 -16.67 -6.34 3.60
CA ASP A 118 -17.22 -7.24 2.58
C ASP A 118 -17.21 -6.56 1.19
N PHE A 119 -17.64 -5.30 1.13
CA PHE A 119 -17.51 -4.46 -0.07
C PHE A 119 -16.06 -4.20 -0.48
N PHE A 120 -15.19 -3.91 0.48
CA PHE A 120 -13.78 -3.60 0.20
C PHE A 120 -13.04 -4.81 -0.36
N THR A 121 -13.43 -6.01 0.07
CA THR A 121 -12.88 -7.30 -0.37
C THR A 121 -13.77 -7.98 -1.41
N ARG A 122 -14.61 -7.21 -2.12
CA ARG A 122 -15.45 -7.67 -3.24
C ARG A 122 -14.64 -8.45 -4.28
N LYS A 123 -15.26 -9.42 -4.93
CA LYS A 123 -14.64 -10.21 -6.01
C LYS A 123 -14.90 -9.58 -7.37
N ILE A 124 -13.93 -9.72 -8.27
CA ILE A 124 -14.04 -9.32 -9.67
C ILE A 124 -14.64 -10.46 -10.50
N LYS A 125 -15.42 -10.13 -11.53
CA LYS A 125 -15.97 -11.12 -12.47
C LYS A 125 -14.84 -11.83 -13.22
N ASN A 126 -15.00 -13.14 -13.39
CA ASN A 126 -14.15 -13.96 -14.25
C ASN A 126 -14.16 -13.34 -15.67
N LYS A 127 -13.03 -12.77 -16.15
CA LYS A 127 -12.79 -11.97 -17.39
C LYS A 127 -12.70 -10.45 -17.26
N ALA A 128 -13.06 -9.83 -16.14
CA ALA A 128 -12.87 -8.38 -15.97
C ALA A 128 -11.40 -7.98 -15.76
N ARG A 129 -10.53 -8.95 -15.43
CA ARG A 129 -9.07 -8.84 -15.39
C ARG A 129 -8.45 -10.01 -16.17
N PRO A 130 -8.22 -9.87 -17.48
CA PRO A 130 -7.55 -10.89 -18.26
C PRO A 130 -6.09 -11.00 -17.83
N ILE A 131 -5.65 -12.22 -17.50
CA ILE A 131 -4.26 -12.48 -17.11
C ILE A 131 -3.42 -12.71 -18.37
N ASP A 132 -2.28 -12.02 -18.52
CA ASP A 132 -1.28 -12.39 -19.54
C ASP A 132 -0.79 -13.82 -19.27
N THR A 133 -1.02 -14.74 -20.21
CA THR A 133 -0.68 -16.17 -20.09
C THR A 133 0.73 -16.49 -20.59
N THR A 134 1.47 -15.52 -21.14
CA THR A 134 2.81 -15.73 -21.68
C THR A 134 3.75 -16.26 -20.60
N ALA A 135 4.39 -17.41 -20.81
CA ALA A 135 5.22 -18.06 -19.79
C ALA A 135 6.43 -17.22 -19.36
N THR A 136 6.97 -16.41 -20.27
CA THR A 136 8.10 -15.51 -20.04
C THR A 136 7.68 -14.11 -19.58
N SER A 137 6.41 -13.93 -19.18
CA SER A 137 5.90 -12.66 -18.65
C SER A 137 5.50 -12.80 -17.18
N THR A 138 5.66 -11.71 -16.44
CA THR A 138 5.07 -11.51 -15.11
C THR A 138 3.98 -10.45 -15.18
N VAL A 139 2.98 -10.58 -14.32
CA VAL A 139 1.80 -9.69 -14.29
C VAL A 139 1.72 -8.91 -12.99
N SER A 140 0.99 -7.79 -13.01
CA SER A 140 0.65 -7.07 -11.79
C SER A 140 -0.18 -7.97 -10.89
N PRO A 141 0.20 -8.14 -9.62
CA PRO A 141 -0.54 -8.96 -8.67
C PRO A 141 -1.81 -8.27 -8.16
N ALA A 142 -2.01 -6.98 -8.44
CA ALA A 142 -3.15 -6.21 -7.95
C ALA A 142 -3.47 -5.04 -8.89
N ASP A 143 -4.69 -4.51 -8.75
CA ASP A 143 -5.01 -3.17 -9.26
C ASP A 143 -4.27 -2.14 -8.38
N GLY A 144 -3.68 -1.12 -8.99
CA GLY A 144 -3.01 -0.08 -8.22
C GLY A 144 -2.14 0.81 -9.08
N LYS A 145 -1.11 1.41 -8.46
CA LYS A 145 -0.17 2.30 -9.12
C LYS A 145 1.26 1.88 -8.82
N ILE A 146 2.07 1.73 -9.86
CA ILE A 146 3.43 1.20 -9.81
C ILE A 146 4.46 2.32 -9.69
N LEU A 147 5.42 2.13 -8.79
CA LEU A 147 6.79 2.60 -8.93
C LEU A 147 7.71 1.42 -9.21
N ALA A 148 8.58 1.55 -10.21
CA ALA A 148 9.45 0.48 -10.66
C ALA A 148 10.92 0.92 -10.74
N TYR A 149 11.81 0.06 -10.27
CA TYR A 149 13.25 0.28 -10.26
C TYR A 149 13.93 -0.97 -10.78
N ALA A 150 14.67 -0.83 -11.89
CA ALA A 150 15.41 -1.95 -12.49
C ALA A 150 16.61 -2.40 -11.65
N ASP A 151 17.21 -1.46 -10.90
CA ASP A 151 18.36 -1.70 -10.02
C ASP A 151 18.16 -0.98 -8.68
N ILE A 152 18.01 -1.75 -7.61
CA ILE A 152 17.82 -1.22 -6.25
C ILE A 152 19.08 -0.51 -5.74
N SER A 153 20.28 -0.95 -6.15
CA SER A 153 21.54 -0.33 -5.70
C SER A 153 21.71 1.10 -6.20
N ASN A 154 21.10 1.40 -7.35
CA ASN A 154 21.05 2.72 -7.99
C ASN A 154 19.69 3.43 -7.79
N SER A 155 18.85 2.93 -6.89
CA SER A 155 17.53 3.50 -6.58
C SER A 155 17.64 4.68 -5.59
N ASP A 156 18.43 5.70 -5.94
CA ASP A 156 18.60 6.96 -5.18
C ASP A 156 17.29 7.77 -4.96
N PHE A 157 16.16 7.23 -5.36
CA PHE A 157 14.95 7.98 -5.69
C PHE A 157 13.69 7.45 -5.00
N ILE A 158 13.78 6.71 -3.90
CA ILE A 158 12.57 6.34 -3.13
C ILE A 158 12.13 7.53 -2.30
N VAL A 159 11.64 8.55 -3.02
CA VAL A 159 11.06 9.80 -2.56
C VAL A 159 12.04 10.64 -1.71
N LYS A 160 12.35 11.87 -2.15
CA LYS A 160 13.21 12.82 -1.41
C LYS A 160 14.60 12.31 -0.96
N GLY A 161 15.21 11.39 -1.71
CA GLY A 161 16.59 10.95 -1.48
C GLY A 161 16.77 9.84 -0.46
N TYR A 162 15.70 9.15 -0.08
CA TYR A 162 15.80 7.92 0.71
C TYR A 162 15.92 6.69 -0.20
N ARG A 163 16.71 5.71 0.22
CA ARG A 163 16.94 4.46 -0.51
C ARG A 163 16.12 3.34 0.13
N PHE A 164 15.57 2.42 -0.67
CA PHE A 164 14.97 1.21 -0.09
C PHE A 164 16.03 0.45 0.71
N ASP A 165 15.77 0.20 1.99
CA ASP A 165 16.63 -0.69 2.75
C ASP A 165 16.07 -2.11 2.73
N ILE A 166 16.59 -2.94 1.81
CA ILE A 166 16.18 -4.34 1.70
C ILE A 166 16.45 -5.11 3.00
N LEU A 167 17.52 -4.78 3.73
CA LEU A 167 17.84 -5.46 4.99
C LEU A 167 16.76 -5.20 6.03
N SER A 168 16.42 -3.93 6.26
CA SER A 168 15.32 -3.57 7.15
C SER A 168 14.00 -4.14 6.65
N PHE A 169 13.75 -4.12 5.34
CA PHE A 169 12.50 -4.63 4.76
C PHE A 169 12.35 -6.14 4.91
N LEU A 170 13.36 -6.95 4.60
CA LEU A 170 13.23 -8.41 4.69
C LEU A 170 13.52 -8.96 6.09
N ASN A 171 14.15 -8.16 6.97
CA ASN A 171 14.64 -8.62 8.27
C ASN A 171 15.46 -9.93 8.16
N ASN A 172 16.20 -10.07 7.06
CA ASN A 172 16.96 -11.27 6.71
C ASN A 172 18.19 -10.86 5.88
N ALA A 173 19.39 -11.03 6.44
CA ALA A 173 20.63 -10.59 5.81
C ALA A 173 21.00 -11.40 4.55
N GLU A 174 20.66 -12.69 4.50
CA GLU A 174 20.94 -13.54 3.35
C GLU A 174 20.09 -13.15 2.14
N LEU A 175 18.77 -13.01 2.35
CA LEU A 175 17.87 -12.52 1.32
C LEU A 175 18.24 -11.08 0.93
N ALA A 176 18.54 -10.20 1.89
CA ALA A 176 18.92 -8.83 1.58
C ALA A 176 20.13 -8.74 0.66
N LYS A 177 21.16 -9.57 0.90
CA LYS A 177 22.31 -9.68 0.00
C LYS A 177 21.89 -10.16 -1.39
N LYS A 178 21.02 -11.17 -1.46
CA LYS A 178 20.54 -11.77 -2.70
C LYS A 178 19.77 -10.79 -3.61
N TYR A 179 19.02 -9.86 -3.03
CA TYR A 179 18.21 -8.89 -3.79
C TYR A 179 18.83 -7.48 -3.87
N SER A 180 20.01 -7.25 -3.27
CA SER A 180 20.63 -5.91 -3.12
C SER A 180 20.86 -5.12 -4.42
N ASP A 181 21.09 -5.82 -5.53
CA ASP A 181 21.27 -5.27 -6.87
C ASP A 181 20.20 -5.77 -7.85
N GLY A 182 19.07 -6.22 -7.30
CA GLY A 182 17.91 -6.70 -8.03
C GLY A 182 16.96 -5.60 -8.49
N SER A 183 15.76 -6.00 -8.92
CA SER A 183 14.70 -5.08 -9.33
C SER A 183 13.58 -5.01 -8.28
N LEU A 184 12.97 -3.84 -8.15
CA LEU A 184 11.92 -3.54 -7.18
C LEU A 184 10.70 -2.98 -7.90
N VAL A 185 9.53 -3.57 -7.62
CA VAL A 185 8.24 -3.06 -8.07
C VAL A 185 7.36 -2.83 -6.84
N ILE A 186 6.91 -1.59 -6.65
CA ILE A 186 6.00 -1.21 -5.56
C ILE A 186 4.65 -0.89 -6.19
N ILE A 187 3.62 -1.67 -5.84
CA ILE A 187 2.25 -1.45 -6.27
C ILE A 187 1.44 -0.90 -5.09
N ARG A 188 1.07 0.37 -5.15
CA ARG A 188 0.22 1.02 -4.16
C ARG A 188 -1.25 0.89 -4.55
N LEU A 189 -2.05 0.38 -3.63
CA LEU A 189 -3.50 0.25 -3.79
C LEU A 189 -4.16 1.43 -3.06
N ALA A 190 -4.77 2.32 -3.83
CA ALA A 190 -5.64 3.36 -3.29
C ALA A 190 -6.97 2.73 -2.82
N PRO A 191 -7.69 3.33 -1.86
CA PRO A 191 -8.89 2.72 -1.28
C PRO A 191 -10.02 2.35 -2.26
N ALA A 192 -10.05 2.96 -3.45
CA ALA A 192 -11.04 2.67 -4.49
C ALA A 192 -10.68 1.42 -5.33
N ASP A 193 -9.41 1.01 -5.30
CA ASP A 193 -8.88 -0.08 -6.11
C ASP A 193 -9.46 -1.44 -5.66
N TYR A 194 -9.13 -2.49 -6.40
CA TYR A 194 -9.42 -3.87 -6.01
C TYR A 194 -8.38 -4.37 -5.01
N HIS A 195 -8.81 -4.68 -3.79
CA HIS A 195 -7.91 -4.97 -2.67
C HIS A 195 -7.62 -6.46 -2.44
N ARG A 196 -7.95 -7.33 -3.40
CA ARG A 196 -7.40 -8.69 -3.42
C ARG A 196 -6.17 -8.72 -4.30
N TYR A 197 -5.21 -9.55 -3.92
CA TYR A 197 -3.92 -9.66 -4.59
C TYR A 197 -3.66 -11.13 -4.96
N HIS A 198 -2.98 -11.29 -6.09
CA HIS A 198 -2.84 -12.53 -6.82
C HIS A 198 -1.36 -12.83 -7.05
N PHE A 199 -1.04 -14.09 -7.36
CA PHE A 199 0.34 -14.44 -7.67
C PHE A 199 0.75 -13.91 -9.06
N PRO A 200 1.86 -13.17 -9.17
CA PRO A 200 2.31 -12.58 -10.43
C PRO A 200 2.94 -13.59 -11.39
N LEU A 201 3.21 -14.81 -10.88
CA LEU A 201 3.93 -15.90 -11.54
C LEU A 201 3.42 -17.26 -11.02
N SER A 202 3.55 -18.30 -11.84
CA SER A 202 3.40 -19.68 -11.38
C SER A 202 4.69 -20.14 -10.70
N GLY A 203 4.61 -21.01 -9.69
CA GLY A 203 5.81 -21.54 -9.06
C GLY A 203 5.56 -22.21 -7.72
N SER A 204 6.64 -22.72 -7.13
CA SER A 204 6.59 -23.24 -5.76
C SER A 204 6.64 -22.10 -4.76
N VAL A 205 5.82 -22.14 -3.72
CA VAL A 205 5.68 -21.04 -2.76
C VAL A 205 6.25 -21.45 -1.41
N SER A 206 7.08 -20.58 -0.82
CA SER A 206 7.60 -20.77 0.52
C SER A 206 6.51 -20.63 1.59
N SER A 207 6.84 -21.01 2.82
CA SER A 207 6.07 -20.54 3.98
C SER A 207 6.05 -19.00 4.04
N ASN A 208 4.95 -18.45 4.53
CA ASN A 208 4.77 -17.01 4.68
C ASN A 208 5.55 -16.50 5.90
N THR A 209 6.43 -15.53 5.68
CA THR A 209 7.21 -14.87 6.74
C THR A 209 6.48 -13.61 7.20
N LYS A 210 6.26 -13.47 8.50
CA LYS A 210 5.59 -12.30 9.08
C LYS A 210 6.57 -11.42 9.81
N ILE A 211 6.51 -10.12 9.54
CA ILE A 211 7.30 -9.10 10.23
C ILE A 211 6.35 -8.14 10.92
N GLU A 212 6.47 -8.04 12.24
CA GLU A 212 5.72 -7.06 13.02
C GLU A 212 6.20 -5.63 12.74
N GLY A 213 5.31 -4.66 12.88
CA GLY A 213 5.59 -3.26 12.63
C GLY A 213 4.44 -2.35 13.03
N ASP A 214 4.61 -1.07 12.76
CA ASP A 214 3.59 -0.03 12.94
C ASP A 214 2.62 -0.01 11.73
N TYR A 215 1.70 0.96 11.69
CA TYR A 215 0.70 1.14 10.64
C TYR A 215 0.66 2.60 10.19
N TYR A 216 1.72 3.09 9.59
CA TYR A 216 1.75 4.39 8.91
C TYR A 216 1.01 4.33 7.56
N SER A 217 0.62 5.47 7.03
CA SER A 217 -0.11 5.55 5.76
C SER A 217 0.86 5.41 4.60
N VAL A 218 0.53 4.56 3.63
CA VAL A 218 1.30 4.43 2.38
C VAL A 218 0.83 5.40 1.30
N ASN A 219 -0.05 6.35 1.63
CA ASN A 219 -0.46 7.39 0.70
C ASN A 219 0.75 8.29 0.35
N PRO A 220 0.87 8.78 -0.90
CA PRO A 220 1.98 9.64 -1.30
C PRO A 220 2.18 10.89 -0.42
N LEU A 221 1.13 11.44 0.21
CA LEU A 221 1.27 12.53 1.18
C LEU A 221 2.12 12.14 2.40
N ALA A 222 1.96 10.91 2.89
CA ALA A 222 2.74 10.37 4.00
C ALA A 222 4.14 9.92 3.54
N LEU A 223 4.24 9.27 2.37
CA LEU A 223 5.53 8.87 1.79
C LEU A 223 6.43 10.06 1.47
N ARG A 224 5.86 11.22 1.10
CA ARG A 224 6.59 12.48 0.97
C ARG A 224 7.22 12.96 2.29
N LYS A 225 6.81 12.46 3.45
CA LYS A 225 7.35 12.86 4.76
C LYS A 225 8.31 11.82 5.32
N MET A 226 7.96 10.55 5.18
CA MET A 226 8.70 9.43 5.73
C MET A 226 8.64 8.28 4.74
N THR A 227 9.79 7.94 4.20
CA THR A 227 9.96 6.97 3.12
C THR A 227 10.28 5.58 3.65
N GLU A 228 10.74 5.53 4.90
CA GLU A 228 10.93 4.34 5.72
C GLU A 228 9.62 3.59 5.99
N ILE A 229 8.46 4.17 5.68
CA ILE A 229 7.13 3.62 5.98
C ILE A 229 7.01 2.15 5.52
N PHE A 230 7.54 1.80 4.35
CA PHE A 230 7.49 0.41 3.87
C PHE A 230 8.25 -0.57 4.77
N CYS A 231 9.35 -0.12 5.39
CA CYS A 231 10.18 -0.92 6.29
C CYS A 231 9.66 -0.91 7.74
N LEU A 232 8.97 0.17 8.14
CA LEU A 232 8.42 0.34 9.49
C LEU A 232 7.06 -0.33 9.66
N ASN A 233 6.30 -0.47 8.58
CA ASN A 233 4.98 -1.07 8.64
C ASN A 233 5.03 -2.58 8.82
N LYS A 234 3.99 -3.11 9.48
CA LYS A 234 3.73 -4.55 9.52
C LYS A 234 3.59 -5.06 8.08
N ARG A 235 4.26 -6.18 7.81
CA ARG A 235 4.27 -6.79 6.48
C ARG A 235 4.46 -8.29 6.56
N GLU A 236 4.10 -8.96 5.49
CA GLU A 236 4.28 -10.40 5.31
C GLU A 236 4.88 -10.64 3.93
N TYR A 237 5.68 -11.69 3.75
CA TYR A 237 6.22 -12.01 2.43
C TYR A 237 6.36 -13.51 2.21
N THR A 238 6.24 -13.90 0.95
CA THR A 238 6.46 -15.25 0.45
C THR A 238 7.45 -15.21 -0.71
N THR A 239 8.26 -16.26 -0.83
CA THR A 239 9.12 -16.46 -2.00
C THR A 239 8.42 -17.39 -2.96
N VAL A 240 8.35 -17.02 -4.23
CA VAL A 240 7.88 -17.84 -5.34
C VAL A 240 9.09 -18.28 -6.15
N THR A 241 9.40 -19.57 -6.13
CA THR A 241 10.45 -20.17 -6.96
C THR A 241 9.87 -20.52 -8.33
N ASN A 242 10.38 -19.86 -9.36
CA ASN A 242 9.95 -19.99 -10.74
C ASN A 242 11.15 -20.35 -11.65
N PRO A 243 10.99 -21.27 -12.63
CA PRO A 243 12.09 -21.72 -13.48
C PRO A 243 12.67 -20.63 -14.40
N VAL A 244 11.89 -19.60 -14.70
CA VAL A 244 12.24 -18.52 -15.64
C VAL A 244 12.75 -17.29 -14.88
N PHE A 245 12.04 -16.89 -13.82
CA PHE A 245 12.34 -15.68 -13.03
C PHE A 245 13.21 -15.93 -11.80
N GLY A 246 13.56 -17.18 -11.49
CA GLY A 246 14.30 -17.52 -10.27
C GLY A 246 13.42 -17.41 -9.03
N GLU A 247 13.99 -16.93 -7.92
CA GLU A 247 13.21 -16.67 -6.71
C GLU A 247 12.71 -15.23 -6.70
N VAL A 248 11.39 -15.07 -6.58
CA VAL A 248 10.73 -13.76 -6.53
C VAL A 248 10.07 -13.60 -5.18
N ILE A 249 10.43 -12.56 -4.43
CA ILE A 249 9.71 -12.23 -3.20
C ILE A 249 8.51 -11.38 -3.55
N MET A 250 7.33 -11.81 -3.09
CA MET A 250 6.11 -11.01 -3.05
C MET A 250 5.80 -10.69 -1.59
N ALA A 251 5.75 -9.41 -1.27
CA ALA A 251 5.49 -8.91 0.07
C ALA A 251 4.23 -8.05 0.09
N GLU A 252 3.41 -8.23 1.12
CA GLU A 252 2.27 -7.40 1.42
C GLU A 252 2.59 -6.49 2.60
N VAL A 253 2.37 -5.19 2.43
CA VAL A 253 2.61 -4.17 3.45
C VAL A 253 1.27 -3.56 3.85
N GLY A 254 0.92 -3.71 5.14
CA GLY A 254 -0.24 -3.06 5.70
C GLY A 254 0.01 -1.57 5.89
N ALA A 255 -1.05 -0.76 5.97
CA ALA A 255 -0.95 0.66 6.30
C ALA A 255 -1.98 1.08 7.34
N THR A 256 -2.00 2.36 7.70
CA THR A 256 -3.00 2.91 8.63
C THR A 256 -4.41 2.47 8.22
N MET A 257 -5.19 2.07 9.22
CA MET A 257 -6.55 1.52 9.09
C MET A 257 -6.65 0.13 8.50
N VAL A 258 -5.62 -0.45 7.87
CA VAL A 258 -5.65 -1.84 7.38
C VAL A 258 -5.85 -2.78 8.55
N GLY A 259 -7.07 -3.32 8.63
CA GLY A 259 -7.47 -4.23 9.70
C GLY A 259 -6.73 -5.57 9.67
N SER A 260 -6.37 -6.06 8.48
CA SER A 260 -5.67 -7.34 8.33
C SER A 260 -5.20 -7.59 6.88
N MET A 261 -4.11 -8.33 6.74
CA MET A 261 -3.72 -9.03 5.51
C MET A 261 -4.14 -10.50 5.66
N VAL A 262 -4.96 -11.01 4.76
CA VAL A 262 -5.49 -12.38 4.83
C VAL A 262 -4.96 -13.17 3.64
N GLN A 263 -4.24 -14.26 3.90
CA GLN A 263 -3.80 -15.20 2.86
C GLN A 263 -4.93 -16.22 2.62
N THR A 264 -5.25 -16.47 1.35
CA THR A 264 -6.33 -17.40 0.93
C THR A 264 -5.83 -18.61 0.17
N TYR A 265 -4.59 -18.60 -0.30
CA TYR A 265 -3.97 -19.73 -0.98
C TYR A 265 -3.65 -20.88 -0.01
N SER A 266 -3.62 -22.10 -0.54
CA SER A 266 -3.15 -23.29 0.18
C SER A 266 -2.30 -24.17 -0.73
N GLY A 267 -1.40 -24.95 -0.13
CA GLY A 267 -0.44 -25.78 -0.85
C GLY A 267 0.92 -25.12 -1.06
N ASP A 268 1.77 -25.80 -1.81
CA ASP A 268 3.18 -25.46 -2.08
C ASP A 268 3.43 -25.03 -3.53
N PHE A 269 2.40 -25.04 -4.38
CA PHE A 269 2.48 -24.61 -5.78
C PHE A 269 1.27 -23.78 -6.17
N VAL A 270 1.50 -22.71 -6.94
CA VAL A 270 0.47 -21.77 -7.40
C VAL A 270 0.63 -21.47 -8.89
N LYS A 271 -0.45 -21.04 -9.52
CA LYS A 271 -0.45 -20.57 -10.90
C LYS A 271 -0.49 -19.04 -10.93
N LYS A 272 0.11 -18.47 -11.98
CA LYS A 272 -0.01 -17.04 -12.29
C LYS A 272 -1.50 -16.64 -12.36
N GLY A 273 -1.88 -15.61 -11.62
CA GLY A 273 -3.26 -15.13 -11.49
C GLY A 273 -4.09 -15.81 -10.38
N ASP A 274 -3.58 -16.88 -9.74
CA ASP A 274 -4.26 -17.46 -8.57
C ASP A 274 -4.34 -16.43 -7.44
N GLU A 275 -5.48 -16.36 -6.76
CA GLU A 275 -5.63 -15.47 -5.60
C GLU A 275 -4.66 -15.89 -4.49
N LYS A 276 -3.85 -14.92 -4.03
CA LYS A 276 -2.97 -15.11 -2.89
C LYS A 276 -3.65 -14.67 -1.59
N GLY A 277 -4.38 -13.56 -1.64
CA GLY A 277 -5.02 -13.01 -0.45
C GLY A 277 -5.72 -11.69 -0.69
N TYR A 278 -6.06 -11.00 0.39
CA TYR A 278 -6.68 -9.68 0.33
C TYR A 278 -6.36 -8.81 1.55
N PHE A 279 -6.43 -7.50 1.34
CA PHE A 279 -6.40 -6.49 2.39
C PHE A 279 -7.82 -6.17 2.84
N LYS A 280 -8.06 -6.17 4.16
CA LYS A 280 -9.25 -5.48 4.70
C LYS A 280 -9.02 -3.97 4.69
N PHE A 281 -10.11 -3.20 4.84
CA PHE A 281 -10.15 -1.74 4.65
C PHE A 281 -8.92 -1.02 5.16
N GLY A 282 -8.31 -0.19 4.31
CA GLY A 282 -7.14 0.65 4.61
C GLY A 282 -6.25 0.80 3.38
N GLY A 283 -5.23 1.67 3.43
CA GLY A 283 -4.26 1.77 2.33
C GLY A 283 -3.36 0.54 2.30
N SER A 284 -3.00 0.01 1.13
CA SER A 284 -2.13 -1.17 1.09
C SER A 284 -1.09 -1.10 -0.01
N THR A 285 -0.07 -1.93 0.10
CA THR A 285 1.00 -2.00 -0.90
C THR A 285 1.42 -3.44 -1.08
N VAL A 286 1.65 -3.83 -2.33
CA VAL A 286 2.33 -5.06 -2.70
C VAL A 286 3.71 -4.68 -3.23
N VAL A 287 4.73 -5.38 -2.78
CA VAL A 287 6.12 -5.20 -3.23
C VAL A 287 6.60 -6.49 -3.87
N LEU A 288 7.18 -6.38 -5.06
CA LEU A 288 7.88 -7.47 -5.72
C LEU A 288 9.38 -7.17 -5.72
N LEU A 289 10.17 -8.16 -5.32
CA LEU A 289 11.63 -8.14 -5.45
C LEU A 289 12.06 -9.28 -6.36
N PHE A 290 12.84 -8.93 -7.38
CA PHE A 290 13.44 -9.86 -8.32
C PHE A 290 14.94 -9.84 -8.14
N GLU A 291 15.59 -11.00 -8.25
CA GLU A 291 17.05 -11.04 -8.31
C GLU A 291 17.57 -10.28 -9.54
N LYS A 292 18.83 -9.87 -9.48
CA LYS A 292 19.49 -9.20 -10.60
C LYS A 292 19.39 -9.99 -11.89
N ASN A 293 19.14 -9.29 -12.99
CA ASN A 293 19.06 -9.83 -14.35
C ASN A 293 18.00 -10.93 -14.52
N LYS A 294 16.93 -10.94 -13.71
CA LYS A 294 15.81 -11.89 -13.87
C LYS A 294 14.62 -11.31 -14.63
N ILE A 295 14.41 -10.00 -14.53
CA ILE A 295 13.26 -9.32 -15.14
C ILE A 295 13.71 -8.08 -15.91
N SER A 296 13.14 -7.90 -17.09
CA SER A 296 13.08 -6.63 -17.81
C SER A 296 11.69 -6.05 -17.60
N ILE A 297 11.61 -5.05 -16.71
CA ILE A 297 10.37 -4.32 -16.44
C ILE A 297 9.99 -3.53 -17.70
N ASP A 298 8.69 -3.42 -18.00
CA ASP A 298 8.23 -2.65 -19.16
C ASP A 298 8.70 -1.18 -19.08
N ASP A 299 9.15 -0.63 -20.21
CA ASP A 299 9.84 0.66 -20.30
C ASP A 299 9.00 1.85 -19.85
N ASP A 300 7.67 1.77 -20.00
CA ASP A 300 6.73 2.82 -19.60
C ASP A 300 6.72 2.98 -18.07
N LEU A 301 6.72 1.88 -17.32
CA LEU A 301 6.77 1.88 -15.86
C LEU A 301 8.07 2.50 -15.34
N LEU A 302 9.21 2.14 -15.95
CA LEU A 302 10.52 2.70 -15.59
C LEU A 302 10.60 4.18 -15.94
N SER A 303 10.19 4.55 -17.16
CA SER A 303 10.26 5.93 -17.65
C SER A 303 9.39 6.88 -16.83
N ASN A 304 8.19 6.45 -16.44
CA ASN A 304 7.30 7.26 -15.61
C ASN A 304 7.82 7.38 -14.17
N THR A 305 8.37 6.29 -13.61
CA THR A 305 9.01 6.32 -12.29
C THR A 305 10.18 7.30 -12.26
N LEU A 306 11.03 7.31 -13.31
CA LEU A 306 12.14 8.26 -13.45
C LEU A 306 11.68 9.73 -13.50
N LYS A 307 10.49 9.99 -14.03
CA LYS A 307 9.86 11.33 -14.00
C LYS A 307 9.22 11.68 -12.64
N GLY A 308 9.22 10.75 -11.69
CA GLY A 308 8.63 10.91 -10.36
C GLY A 308 7.13 10.62 -10.30
N TYR A 309 6.57 9.91 -11.29
CA TYR A 309 5.16 9.57 -11.35
C TYR A 309 4.94 8.06 -11.20
N GLU A 310 3.87 7.70 -10.52
CA GLU A 310 3.38 6.33 -10.53
C GLU A 310 2.62 6.05 -11.85
N THR A 311 2.49 4.78 -12.22
CA THR A 311 1.71 4.35 -13.40
C THR A 311 0.60 3.40 -12.96
N SER A 312 -0.65 3.66 -13.33
CA SER A 312 -1.76 2.77 -12.97
C SER A 312 -1.65 1.43 -13.69
N VAL A 313 -2.03 0.36 -13.01
CA VAL A 313 -2.10 -0.98 -13.57
C VAL A 313 -3.32 -1.71 -13.03
N LYS A 314 -3.80 -2.66 -13.79
CA LYS A 314 -4.81 -3.63 -13.36
C LYS A 314 -4.16 -4.96 -13.03
N GLU A 315 -4.76 -5.71 -12.11
CA GLU A 315 -4.40 -7.10 -11.85
C GLU A 315 -4.41 -7.89 -13.17
N GLY A 316 -3.39 -8.72 -13.37
CA GLY A 316 -3.23 -9.52 -14.58
C GLY A 316 -2.54 -8.82 -15.76
N GLU A 317 -2.36 -7.50 -15.74
CA GLU A 317 -1.60 -6.78 -16.77
C GLU A 317 -0.12 -7.12 -16.69
N ARG A 318 0.54 -7.34 -17.84
CA ARG A 318 1.98 -7.57 -17.88
C ARG A 318 2.74 -6.38 -17.30
N ILE A 319 3.74 -6.64 -16.47
CA ILE A 319 4.62 -5.59 -15.90
C ILE A 319 6.09 -5.79 -16.29
N GLY A 320 6.43 -6.92 -16.90
CA GLY A 320 7.76 -7.21 -17.39
C GLY A 320 7.88 -8.60 -17.97
N ILE A 321 9.02 -8.83 -18.60
CA ILE A 321 9.39 -10.10 -19.23
C ILE A 321 10.67 -10.65 -18.60
N SER A 322 10.88 -11.95 -18.73
CA SER A 322 12.12 -12.59 -18.30
C SER A 322 13.30 -12.10 -19.13
N MET A 323 14.42 -11.81 -18.46
CA MET A 323 15.72 -11.61 -19.12
C MET A 323 16.41 -12.93 -19.47
N ILE A 324 15.97 -14.03 -18.88
CA ILE A 324 16.45 -15.36 -19.19
C ILE A 324 15.52 -15.93 -20.27
N THR A 325 16.07 -16.19 -21.45
CA THR A 325 15.38 -16.97 -22.46
C THR A 325 15.40 -18.44 -22.02
N PRO A 326 14.25 -19.13 -21.96
CA PRO A 326 14.17 -20.53 -21.54
C PRO A 326 14.93 -21.49 -22.47
#